data_AF-A0A1I1PJI4-F1
#
_entry.id   AF-A0A1I1PJI4-F1
#
_cell.length_a   1.000
_cell.length_b   1.000
_cell.length_c   1.000
_cell.angle_alpha   90.00
_cell.angle_beta   90.00
_cell.angle_gamma   90.00
#
_symmetry.space_group_name_H-M   'P 1'
#
loop_
_entity.id
_entity.type
_entity.pdbx_description
1 polymer ?
#
loop_
_entity_poly.entity_id
_entity_poly.type
_entity_poly.pdbx_seq_one_letter_code
_entity_poly.pdbx_strand_id
1 'polypeptide(L)'
;MKKTKRILSIALIMAMLLLAFVPKITALAAPASPISSVRIGNGYMEDNCLKVRVIVVGSGTAMGYLNDVRVRMESSTISGNTYTFVFNCGYKAPGTYTFRYVGRSTVRPWNTVIEEKAVRAY
;
A
#
# COMPACT_ATOMS: atom_id res chain seq x y z
N MET A 1 0.93 -34.41 -52.99
CA MET A 1 1.63 -33.85 -51.80
C MET A 1 1.68 -32.32 -51.70
N LYS A 2 1.49 -31.51 -52.76
CA LYS A 2 1.55 -30.02 -52.67
C LYS A 2 0.28 -29.36 -52.09
N LYS A 3 -0.90 -29.94 -52.28
CA LYS A 3 -2.19 -29.38 -51.79
C LYS A 3 -2.36 -29.46 -50.27
N THR A 4 -1.94 -30.57 -49.66
CA THR A 4 -2.05 -30.81 -48.21
C THR A 4 -1.18 -29.84 -47.40
N LYS A 5 0.02 -29.50 -47.90
CA LYS A 5 0.92 -28.53 -47.26
C LYS A 5 0.34 -27.11 -47.26
N ARG A 6 -0.36 -26.70 -48.33
CA ARG A 6 -1.00 -25.37 -48.42
C ARG A 6 -2.14 -25.21 -47.41
N ILE A 7 -2.94 -26.25 -47.20
CA ILE A 7 -4.08 -26.20 -46.26
C ILE A 7 -3.55 -26.09 -44.82
N LEU A 8 -2.48 -26.83 -44.49
CA LEU A 8 -1.85 -26.75 -43.17
C LEU A 8 -1.31 -25.34 -42.89
N SER A 9 -0.66 -24.70 -43.87
CA SER A 9 -0.13 -23.34 -43.72
C SER A 9 -1.23 -22.29 -43.52
N ILE A 10 -2.36 -22.41 -44.21
CA ILE A 10 -3.50 -21.48 -44.06
C ILE A 10 -4.14 -21.65 -42.69
N ALA A 11 -4.32 -22.89 -42.22
CA ALA A 11 -4.82 -23.17 -40.88
C ALA A 11 -3.89 -22.61 -39.78
N LEU A 12 -2.58 -22.73 -39.98
CA LEU A 12 -1.58 -22.21 -39.03
C LEU A 12 -1.59 -20.67 -38.96
N ILE A 13 -1.71 -20.00 -40.10
CA ILE A 13 -1.78 -18.54 -40.18
C ILE A 13 -3.07 -18.02 -39.54
N MET A 14 -4.20 -18.69 -39.78
CA MET A 14 -5.49 -18.35 -39.16
C MET A 14 -5.46 -18.54 -37.64
N ALA A 15 -4.81 -19.60 -37.14
CA ALA A 15 -4.65 -19.82 -35.70
C ALA A 15 -3.75 -18.75 -35.04
N MET A 16 -2.68 -18.32 -35.72
CA MET A 16 -1.82 -17.23 -35.23
C MET A 16 -2.54 -15.87 -35.23
N LEU A 17 -3.35 -15.58 -36.25
CA LEU A 17 -4.19 -14.38 -36.29
C LEU A 17 -5.21 -14.38 -35.15
N LEU A 18 -5.87 -15.51 -34.87
CA LEU A 18 -6.80 -15.64 -33.75
C LEU A 18 -6.13 -15.40 -32.39
N LEU A 19 -4.88 -15.84 -32.20
CA LEU A 19 -4.11 -15.59 -30.98
C LEU A 19 -3.64 -14.13 -30.84
N ALA A 20 -3.42 -13.43 -31.96
CA ALA A 20 -3.05 -12.01 -31.96
C ALA A 20 -4.22 -11.08 -31.57
N PHE A 21 -5.46 -11.55 -31.73
CA PHE A 21 -6.68 -10.83 -31.31
C PHE A 21 -7.22 -11.27 -29.95
N VAL A 22 -6.58 -12.21 -29.26
CA VAL A 22 -6.90 -12.47 -27.85
C VAL A 22 -6.48 -11.22 -27.09
N PRO A 23 -7.42 -10.45 -26.50
CA PRO A 23 -7.04 -9.32 -25.67
C PRO A 23 -6.08 -9.87 -24.62
N LYS A 24 -4.90 -9.27 -24.50
CA LYS A 24 -4.07 -9.48 -23.31
C LYS A 24 -4.98 -9.14 -22.15
N ILE A 25 -5.47 -10.16 -21.46
CA ILE A 25 -6.15 -10.01 -20.19
C ILE A 25 -5.04 -9.48 -19.29
N THR A 26 -4.89 -8.16 -19.26
CA THR A 26 -4.21 -7.49 -18.17
C THR A 26 -4.95 -8.00 -16.96
N ALA A 27 -4.30 -8.85 -16.18
CA ALA A 27 -4.83 -9.28 -14.90
C ALA A 27 -5.25 -8.00 -14.20
N LEU A 28 -6.56 -7.75 -14.13
CA LEU A 28 -7.12 -6.61 -13.44
C LEU A 28 -6.50 -6.71 -12.04
N ALA A 29 -5.72 -5.69 -11.67
CA ALA A 29 -5.13 -5.65 -10.34
C ALA A 29 -6.27 -5.93 -9.36
N ALA A 30 -6.10 -6.98 -8.54
CA ALA A 30 -7.15 -7.41 -7.64
C ALA A 30 -7.66 -6.17 -6.88
N PRO A 31 -8.99 -6.00 -6.73
CA PRO A 31 -9.55 -4.82 -6.08
C PRO A 31 -8.87 -4.63 -4.74
N ALA A 32 -8.34 -3.43 -4.52
CA ALA A 32 -7.55 -3.15 -3.33
C ALA A 32 -8.38 -3.47 -2.07
N SER A 33 -7.81 -4.23 -1.14
CA SER A 33 -8.54 -4.65 0.06
C SER A 33 -8.80 -3.45 0.98
N PRO A 34 -9.96 -3.38 1.66
CA PRO A 34 -10.17 -2.35 2.67
C PRO A 34 -9.13 -2.47 3.79
N ILE A 35 -8.89 -1.38 4.52
CA ILE A 35 -8.03 -1.42 5.71
C ILE A 35 -8.60 -2.47 6.68
N SER A 36 -7.81 -3.49 7.00
CA SER A 36 -8.21 -4.59 7.88
C SER A 36 -7.39 -4.65 9.18
N SER A 37 -6.22 -4.02 9.20
CA SER A 37 -5.35 -3.99 10.38
C SER A 37 -4.41 -2.79 10.33
N VAL A 38 -4.14 -2.22 11.49
CA VAL A 38 -3.16 -1.16 11.71
C VAL A 38 -2.31 -1.54 12.93
N ARG A 39 -1.00 -1.40 12.83
CA ARG A 39 -0.07 -1.61 13.93
C ARG A 39 0.91 -0.45 14.03
N ILE A 40 0.86 0.26 15.15
CA ILE A 40 1.80 1.34 15.47
C ILE A 40 3.04 0.75 16.15
N GLY A 41 4.21 0.97 15.54
CA GLY A 41 5.51 0.57 16.08
C GLY A 41 5.90 1.39 17.32
N ASN A 42 7.09 1.15 17.84
CA ASN A 42 7.66 2.07 18.83
C ASN A 42 8.20 3.31 18.10
N GLY A 43 8.19 4.44 18.80
CA GLY A 43 8.94 5.62 18.35
C GLY A 43 10.43 5.33 18.39
N TYR A 44 11.18 5.93 17.47
CA TYR A 44 12.64 5.89 17.45
C TYR A 44 13.18 7.26 17.04
N MET A 45 14.39 7.57 17.48
CA MET A 45 15.07 8.82 17.13
C MET A 45 15.93 8.61 15.89
N GLU A 46 15.81 9.52 14.92
CA GLU A 46 16.64 9.59 13.72
C GLU A 46 16.80 11.07 13.34
N ASP A 47 18.03 11.53 13.10
CA ASP A 47 18.36 12.95 12.84
C ASP A 47 17.75 13.93 13.87
N ASN A 48 17.82 13.57 15.16
CA ASN A 48 17.21 14.30 16.29
C ASN A 48 15.68 14.47 16.21
N CYS A 49 15.01 13.77 15.30
CA CYS A 49 13.55 13.78 15.19
C CYS A 49 12.97 12.47 15.70
N LEU A 50 11.83 12.54 16.39
CA LEU A 50 11.04 11.37 16.72
C LEU A 50 10.34 10.89 15.45
N LYS A 51 10.59 9.63 15.06
CA LYS A 51 9.90 8.97 13.95
C LYS A 51 9.05 7.81 14.47
N VAL A 52 7.90 7.62 13.85
CA VAL A 52 6.96 6.53 14.17
C VAL A 52 6.66 5.72 12.93
N ARG A 53 6.93 4.41 13.00
CA ARG A 53 6.57 3.46 11.95
C ARG A 53 5.16 2.92 12.17
N VAL A 54 4.33 2.94 11.14
CA VAL A 54 2.98 2.35 11.16
C VAL A 54 2.87 1.34 10.04
N ILE A 55 2.37 0.14 10.35
CA ILE A 55 2.13 -0.93 9.37
C ILE A 55 0.61 -1.07 9.22
N VAL A 56 0.14 -1.05 7.98
CA VAL A 56 -1.29 -1.08 7.64
C VAL A 56 -1.52 -2.17 6.61
N VAL A 57 -2.52 -3.02 6.84
CA VAL A 57 -2.96 -4.02 5.85
C VAL A 57 -4.23 -3.51 5.19
N GLY A 58 -4.22 -3.43 3.87
CA GLY A 58 -5.29 -2.84 3.06
C GLY A 58 -4.99 -1.40 2.63
N SER A 59 -5.76 -0.92 1.64
CA SER A 59 -5.55 0.37 1.01
C SER A 59 -6.43 1.47 1.61
N GLY A 60 -5.82 2.64 1.82
CA GLY A 60 -6.50 3.81 2.35
C GLY A 60 -5.61 5.04 2.41
N THR A 61 -6.18 6.14 2.91
CA THR A 61 -5.41 7.32 3.30
C THR A 61 -4.60 7.03 4.56
N ALA A 62 -3.53 7.78 4.77
CA ALA A 62 -2.69 7.68 5.97
C ALA A 62 -2.49 9.07 6.58
N MET A 63 -2.94 9.26 7.81
CA MET A 63 -2.72 10.49 8.58
C MET A 63 -2.16 10.11 9.94
N GLY A 64 -1.15 10.87 10.39
CA GLY A 64 -0.53 10.71 11.70
C GLY A 64 -0.69 11.98 12.52
N TYR A 65 -0.83 11.81 13.83
CA TYR A 65 -0.90 12.89 14.80
C TYR A 65 -0.03 12.55 16.00
N LEU A 66 0.67 13.53 16.56
CA LEU A 66 1.37 13.43 17.84
C LEU A 66 0.75 14.45 18.80
N ASN A 67 0.18 13.98 19.93
CA ASN A 67 -0.58 14.81 20.87
C ASN A 67 -1.59 15.72 20.13
N ASP A 68 -2.37 15.13 19.24
CA ASP A 68 -3.38 15.78 18.37
C ASP A 68 -2.87 16.79 17.33
N VAL A 69 -1.56 17.00 17.24
CA VAL A 69 -0.96 17.80 16.17
C VAL A 69 -0.63 16.92 14.98
N ARG A 70 -1.15 17.26 13.79
CA ARG A 70 -0.89 16.51 12.55
C ARG A 70 0.60 16.53 12.22
N VAL A 71 1.16 15.36 11.93
CA VAL A 71 2.57 15.19 11.56
C VAL A 71 2.73 14.80 10.09
N ARG A 72 3.95 14.98 9.55
CA ARG A 72 4.25 14.70 8.15
C ARG A 72 4.57 13.22 7.96
N MET A 73 3.94 12.59 6.96
CA MET A 73 4.41 11.32 6.43
C MET A 73 5.70 11.56 5.64
N GLU A 74 6.78 10.92 6.07
CA GLU A 74 8.11 11.05 5.47
C GLU A 74 8.28 10.06 4.33
N SER A 75 7.87 8.80 4.53
CA SER A 75 7.99 7.75 3.53
C SER A 75 6.88 6.71 3.64
N SER A 76 6.67 5.99 2.54
CA SER A 76 5.77 4.85 2.45
C SER A 76 6.38 3.75 1.59
N THR A 77 6.35 2.51 2.07
CA THR A 77 6.73 1.32 1.30
C THR A 77 5.56 0.35 1.23
N ILE A 78 5.49 -0.41 0.13
CA ILE A 78 4.39 -1.34 -0.15
C ILE A 78 5.00 -2.72 -0.38
N SER A 79 4.46 -3.73 0.32
CA SER A 79 4.79 -5.14 0.11
C SER A 79 3.48 -5.94 0.09
N GLY A 80 3.07 -6.36 -1.11
CA GLY A 80 1.75 -6.96 -1.33
C GLY A 80 0.63 -6.01 -0.91
N ASN A 81 -0.24 -6.46 -0.01
CA ASN A 81 -1.35 -5.66 0.57
C ASN A 81 -0.95 -4.95 1.88
N THR A 82 0.33 -4.90 2.21
CA THR A 82 0.84 -4.25 3.44
C THR A 82 1.57 -2.98 3.09
N TYR A 83 1.17 -1.88 3.72
CA TYR A 83 1.78 -0.57 3.63
C TYR A 83 2.54 -0.29 4.93
N THR A 84 3.79 0.16 4.80
CA THR A 84 4.57 0.66 5.94
C THR A 84 4.79 2.15 5.76
N PHE A 85 4.30 2.94 6.69
CA PHE A 85 4.45 4.39 6.72
C PHE A 85 5.46 4.79 7.79
N VAL A 86 6.25 5.82 7.53
CA VAL A 86 7.08 6.49 8.53
C VAL A 86 6.59 7.92 8.68
N PHE A 87 6.22 8.30 9.89
CA PHE A 87 5.80 9.65 10.24
C PHE A 87 6.91 10.37 10.99
N ASN A 88 7.29 11.54 10.50
CA ASN A 88 8.24 12.42 11.16
C ASN A 88 7.48 13.35 12.11
N CYS A 89 7.71 13.16 13.41
CA CYS A 89 7.06 13.91 14.47
C CYS A 89 7.87 15.15 14.93
N GLY A 90 8.96 15.45 14.21
CA GLY A 90 9.87 16.56 14.47
C GLY A 90 10.77 16.34 15.69
N TYR A 91 11.52 17.38 16.03
CA TYR A 91 12.34 17.40 17.24
C TYR A 91 11.49 17.25 18.49
N LYS A 92 11.88 16.32 19.37
CA LYS A 92 11.21 16.07 20.65
C LYS A 92 12.25 15.85 21.75
N ALA A 93 11.95 16.42 22.92
CA ALA A 93 12.68 16.11 24.13
C ALA A 93 12.41 14.64 24.53
N PRO A 94 13.29 14.02 25.33
CA PRO A 94 13.02 12.71 25.89
C PRO A 94 11.70 12.70 26.67
N GLY A 95 10.86 11.70 26.43
CA GLY A 95 9.52 11.67 27.01
C GLY A 95 8.58 10.64 26.38
N THR A 96 7.35 10.58 26.89
CA THR A 96 6.28 9.77 26.32
C THR A 96 5.24 10.68 25.67
N TYR A 97 4.82 10.31 24.46
CA TYR A 97 3.89 11.05 23.61
C TYR A 97 2.79 10.11 23.13
N THR A 98 1.60 10.64 22.86
CA THR A 98 0.51 9.86 22.24
C THR A 98 0.58 10.03 20.74
N PHE A 99 0.85 8.95 20.02
CA PHE A 99 0.75 8.92 18.57
C PHE A 99 -0.59 8.32 18.15
N ARG A 100 -1.28 8.99 17.22
CA ARG A 100 -2.56 8.57 16.66
C ARG A 100 -2.44 8.42 15.15
N TYR A 101 -2.81 7.25 14.65
CA TYR A 101 -3.00 7.00 13.23
C TYR A 101 -4.48 7.09 12.88
N VAL A 102 -4.79 7.73 11.74
CA VAL A 102 -6.12 7.74 11.14
C VAL A 102 -5.99 7.32 9.68
N GLY A 103 -6.66 6.24 9.32
CA GLY A 103 -6.70 5.74 7.95
C GLY A 103 -8.12 5.53 7.46
N ARG A 104 -8.45 6.06 6.28
CA ARG A 104 -9.76 5.88 5.64
C ARG A 104 -9.59 5.04 4.40
N SER A 105 -10.30 3.92 4.32
CA SER A 105 -10.17 3.03 3.16
C SER A 105 -10.63 3.73 1.87
N THR A 106 -9.87 3.53 0.79
CA THR A 106 -10.21 4.06 -0.55
C THR A 106 -11.34 3.28 -1.23
N VAL A 107 -11.51 2.00 -0.89
CA VAL A 107 -12.54 1.13 -1.48
C VAL A 107 -13.81 1.06 -0.66
N ARG A 108 -13.74 1.33 0.65
CA ARG A 108 -14.88 1.39 1.57
C ARG A 108 -14.77 2.66 2.41
N PRO A 109 -15.19 3.83 1.91
CA PRO A 109 -14.97 5.11 2.60
C PRO A 109 -15.61 5.23 3.99
N TRP A 110 -16.55 4.35 4.33
CA TRP A 110 -17.10 4.24 5.69
C TRP A 110 -16.19 3.48 6.67
N ASN A 111 -15.21 2.74 6.16
CA ASN A 111 -14.18 2.06 6.94
C ASN A 111 -13.04 3.03 7.26
N THR A 112 -13.20 3.78 8.35
CA THR A 112 -12.15 4.59 8.95
C THR A 112 -11.60 3.87 10.17
N VAL A 113 -10.31 3.61 10.18
CA VAL A 113 -9.58 3.02 11.31
C VAL A 113 -8.82 4.10 12.04
N ILE A 114 -8.99 4.15 13.36
CA ILE A 114 -8.27 5.04 14.25
C ILE A 114 -7.55 4.16 15.26
N GLU A 115 -6.24 4.33 15.35
CA GLU A 115 -5.40 3.62 16.32
C GLU A 115 -4.54 4.60 17.08
N GLU A 116 -4.36 4.35 18.37
CA GLU A 116 -3.57 5.20 19.26
C GLU A 116 -2.56 4.37 20.04
N LYS A 117 -1.38 4.94 20.25
CA LYS A 117 -0.33 4.29 21.04
C LYS A 117 0.59 5.32 21.70
N ALA A 118 0.94 5.06 22.96
CA ALA A 118 2.03 5.76 23.61
C ALA A 118 3.37 5.39 22.96
N VAL A 119 4.09 6.39 22.45
CA VAL A 119 5.42 6.27 21.87
C VAL A 119 6.42 7.03 22.74
N ARG A 120 7.62 6.49 22.86
CA ARG A 120 8.69 7.09 23.67
C ARG A 120 9.76 7.68 22.76
N ALA A 121 10.23 8.87 23.09
CA ALA A 121 11.44 9.47 22.54
C ALA A 121 12.56 9.28 23.58
N TYR A 122 13.64 8.60 23.18
CA TYR A 122 14.85 8.39 23.97
C TYR A 122 16.06 8.72 23.13
#